data_AF-A0A8T4Y274-F1
#
_entry.id   AF-A0A8T4Y274-F1
#
_cell.length_a   1.000
_cell.length_b   1.000
_cell.length_c   1.000
_cell.angle_alpha   90.00
_cell.angle_beta   90.00
_cell.angle_gamma   90.00
#
_symmetry.space_group_name_H-M   'P 1'
#
loop_
_entity.id
_entity.type
_entity.pdbx_description
1 polymer ?
#
loop_
_entity_poly.entity_id
_entity_poly.type
_entity_poly.pdbx_seq_one_letter_code
_entity_poly.pdbx_strand_id
1 'polypeptide(L)'
;RNRVLPWLADEYKKETGRDVREDFPYWEPCHRLLLTHGIMGYENVGGDIDKVTGKRCTIIGLPIRWVGGDGSIVRLVAIVEKK
;
A
#
# COMPACT_ATOMS: atom_id res chain seq x y z
N ARG A 1 -13.38 -12.92 10.15
CA ARG A 1 -12.61 -12.45 11.33
C ARG A 1 -11.35 -11.77 10.80
N ASN A 2 -11.14 -10.48 11.08
CA ASN A 2 -9.93 -9.78 10.65
C ASN A 2 -8.73 -10.42 11.35
N ARG A 3 -7.80 -10.95 10.56
CA ARG A 3 -6.60 -11.60 11.07
C ARG A 3 -5.54 -10.54 11.33
N VAL A 4 -5.61 -9.90 12.50
CA VAL A 4 -4.52 -9.06 13.01
C VAL A 4 -3.51 -9.95 13.71
N LEU A 5 -2.22 -9.71 13.47
CA LEU A 5 -1.13 -10.42 14.14
C LEU A 5 -1.26 -10.23 15.66
N PRO A 6 -1.23 -11.31 16.47
CA PRO A 6 -1.51 -11.21 17.91
C PRO A 6 -0.63 -10.20 18.65
N TRP A 7 0.68 -10.22 18.40
CA TRP A 7 1.64 -9.31 19.05
C TRP A 7 1.37 -7.84 18.72
N LEU A 8 0.97 -7.54 17.48
CA LEU A 8 0.65 -6.18 17.06
C LEU A 8 -0.65 -5.69 17.70
N ALA A 9 -1.62 -6.57 17.90
CA ALA A 9 -2.84 -6.23 18.64
C ALA A 9 -2.52 -5.90 20.11
N ASP A 10 -1.61 -6.64 20.74
CA ASP A 10 -1.17 -6.38 22.11
C ASP A 10 -0.40 -5.06 22.22
N GLU A 11 0.53 -4.78 21.30
CA GLU A 11 1.26 -3.51 21.21
C GLU A 11 0.29 -2.33 21.01
N TYR A 12 -0.64 -2.43 20.07
CA TYR A 12 -1.65 -1.39 19.83
C TYR A 12 -2.45 -1.08 21.08
N LYS A 13 -2.91 -2.12 21.80
CA LYS A 13 -3.67 -1.97 23.03
C LYS A 13 -2.83 -1.35 24.16
N LYS A 14 -1.55 -1.70 24.26
CA LYS A 14 -0.64 -1.11 25.25
C LYS A 14 -0.40 0.38 25.00
N GLU A 15 -0.19 0.76 23.75
CA GLU A 15 0.11 2.16 23.36
C GLU A 15 -1.13 3.06 23.39
N THR A 16 -2.30 2.54 23.00
CA THR A 16 -3.51 3.36 22.79
C THR A 16 -4.61 3.12 23.83
N GLY A 17 -4.58 1.99 24.55
CA GLY A 17 -5.66 1.54 25.42
C GLY A 17 -6.87 0.93 24.69
N ARG A 18 -6.89 0.91 23.35
CA ARG A 18 -8.04 0.50 22.52
C ARG A 18 -7.84 -0.89 21.89
N ASP A 19 -8.93 -1.53 21.45
CA ASP A 19 -8.85 -2.76 20.66
C ASP A 19 -8.78 -2.44 19.17
N VAL A 20 -7.69 -2.85 18.52
CA VAL A 20 -7.47 -2.69 17.08
C VAL A 20 -8.63 -3.26 16.23
N ARG A 21 -9.34 -4.28 16.71
CA ARG A 21 -10.46 -4.91 16.00
C ARG A 21 -11.74 -4.10 16.07
N GLU A 22 -11.89 -3.27 17.11
CA GLU A 22 -12.99 -2.32 17.23
C GLU A 22 -12.70 -1.08 16.37
N ASP A 23 -11.44 -0.61 16.38
CA ASP A 23 -11.03 0.59 15.67
C ASP A 23 -10.89 0.38 14.15
N PHE A 24 -10.44 -0.82 13.74
CA PHE A 24 -10.28 -1.21 12.34
C PHE A 24 -11.07 -2.50 12.06
N PRO A 25 -12.42 -2.41 12.04
CA PRO A 25 -13.31 -3.57 11.97
C PRO A 25 -13.40 -4.19 10.57
N TYR A 26 -12.84 -3.56 9.54
CA TYR A 26 -12.89 -4.04 8.16
C TYR A 26 -11.60 -4.75 7.74
N TRP A 27 -11.76 -5.87 7.02
CA TRP A 27 -10.64 -6.60 6.43
C TRP A 27 -10.17 -5.90 5.14
N GLU A 28 -8.91 -5.47 5.12
CA GLU A 28 -8.23 -4.87 3.95
C GLU A 28 -9.12 -3.88 3.18
N PRO A 29 -9.68 -2.85 3.84
CA PRO A 29 -10.70 -2.00 3.24
C PRO A 29 -10.17 -1.26 2.01
N CYS A 30 -8.90 -0.84 2.03
CA CYS A 30 -8.26 -0.16 0.90
C CYS A 30 -8.15 -1.08 -0.32
N HIS A 31 -7.63 -2.30 -0.18
CA HIS A 31 -7.56 -3.26 -1.29
C HIS A 31 -8.92 -3.59 -1.85
N ARG A 32 -9.88 -3.88 -0.97
CA ARG A 32 -11.25 -4.22 -1.37
C ARG A 32 -11.88 -3.07 -2.14
N LEU A 33 -11.82 -1.85 -1.62
CA LEU A 33 -12.44 -0.71 -2.27
C LEU A 33 -11.78 -0.39 -3.61
N LEU A 34 -10.45 -0.36 -3.68
CA LEU A 34 -9.74 0.03 -4.91
C LEU A 34 -9.82 -1.06 -5.98
N LEU A 35 -9.50 -2.31 -5.64
CA LEU A 35 -9.41 -3.39 -6.62
C LEU A 35 -10.79 -3.80 -7.16
N THR A 36 -11.87 -3.73 -6.37
CA THR A 36 -13.22 -4.02 -6.91
C THR A 36 -13.71 -2.93 -7.87
N HIS A 37 -13.08 -1.77 -7.89
CA HIS A 37 -13.33 -0.69 -8.86
C HIS A 37 -12.26 -0.66 -9.97
N GLY A 38 -11.42 -1.69 -10.09
CA GLY A 38 -10.38 -1.77 -11.11
C GLY A 38 -9.21 -0.81 -10.90
N ILE A 39 -9.08 -0.23 -9.70
CA ILE A 39 -7.98 0.67 -9.34
C ILE A 39 -6.86 -0.17 -8.72
N MET A 40 -5.72 -0.27 -9.41
CA MET A 40 -4.55 -0.99 -8.92
C MET A 40 -3.72 -0.16 -7.93
N GLY A 41 -2.96 -0.85 -7.08
CA GLY A 41 -2.02 -0.25 -6.13
C GLY A 41 -0.57 -0.65 -6.39
N TYR A 42 0.36 0.16 -5.87
CA TYR A 42 1.79 -0.18 -5.75
C TYR A 42 2.16 -0.18 -4.28
N GLU A 43 2.81 -1.25 -3.82
CA GLU A 43 3.21 -1.44 -2.43
C GLU A 43 4.72 -1.44 -2.29
N ASN A 44 5.21 -1.20 -1.07
CA ASN A 44 6.65 -1.17 -0.77
C ASN A 44 7.44 -0.16 -1.62
N VAL A 45 6.82 0.97 -1.97
CA VAL A 45 7.41 2.05 -2.81
C VAL A 45 8.35 2.97 -2.02
N GLY A 46 8.80 2.56 -0.84
CA GLY A 46 9.67 3.38 0.02
C GLY A 46 11.06 3.65 -0.60
N GLY A 47 11.82 4.55 0.03
CA GLY A 47 13.18 4.89 -0.37
C GLY A 47 13.22 6.09 -1.32
N ASP A 48 13.27 5.84 -2.63
CA ASP A 48 13.44 6.91 -3.62
C ASP A 48 12.23 7.85 -3.76
N ILE A 49 11.08 7.49 -3.20
CA ILE A 49 9.88 8.34 -3.17
C ILE A 49 10.14 9.69 -2.46
N ASP A 50 11.02 9.71 -1.45
CA ASP A 50 11.37 10.93 -0.73
C ASP A 50 12.06 11.95 -1.64
N LYS A 51 12.80 11.47 -2.66
CA LYS A 51 13.48 12.33 -3.64
C LYS A 51 12.51 13.13 -4.51
N VAL A 52 11.27 12.67 -4.62
CA VAL A 52 10.22 13.27 -5.46
C VAL A 52 9.01 13.79 -4.67
N THR A 53 9.04 13.71 -3.34
CA THR A 53 7.97 14.23 -2.48
C THR A 53 7.79 15.74 -2.70
N GLY A 54 6.53 16.16 -2.85
CA GLY A 54 6.17 17.55 -3.15
C GLY A 54 6.49 18.02 -4.57
N LYS A 55 7.05 17.17 -5.43
CA LYS A 55 7.35 17.49 -6.83
C LYS A 55 6.26 16.93 -7.75
N ARG A 56 5.88 17.71 -8.77
CA ARG A 56 5.14 17.16 -9.90
C ARG A 56 6.06 16.19 -10.65
N CYS A 57 5.59 14.97 -10.88
CA CYS A 57 6.31 13.96 -11.61
C CYS A 57 5.34 13.08 -12.40
N THR A 58 5.88 12.41 -13.42
CA THR A 58 5.21 11.32 -14.12
C THR A 58 5.68 10.00 -13.52
N ILE A 59 4.74 9.17 -13.05
CA ILE A 59 5.04 7.85 -12.51
C ILE A 59 4.83 6.80 -13.59
N ILE A 60 5.81 5.90 -13.75
CA ILE A 60 5.76 4.80 -14.70
C ILE A 60 6.00 3.49 -13.93
N GLY A 61 5.01 2.61 -13.93
CA GLY A 61 5.13 1.25 -13.39
C GLY A 61 5.27 0.23 -14.51
N LEU A 62 6.34 -0.57 -14.49
CA LEU A 62 6.65 -1.60 -15.48
C LEU A 62 6.52 -3.00 -14.85
N PRO A 63 5.32 -3.61 -14.83
CA PRO A 63 5.11 -4.93 -14.28
C PRO A 63 5.65 -6.03 -15.20
N ILE A 64 5.94 -7.19 -14.61
CA ILE A 64 6.22 -8.40 -15.39
C ILE A 64 4.90 -8.87 -16.02
N ARG A 65 4.95 -9.34 -17.27
CA ARG A 65 3.78 -9.95 -17.92
C ARG A 65 3.53 -11.36 -17.37
N TRP A 66 2.95 -11.44 -16.17
CA TRP A 66 2.56 -12.69 -15.54
C TRP A 66 1.10 -13.03 -15.85
N VAL A 67 0.90 -14.01 -16.72
CA VAL A 67 -0.44 -14.45 -17.14
C VAL A 67 -1.14 -15.16 -15.98
N GLY A 68 -2.31 -14.66 -15.58
CA GLY A 68 -3.10 -15.20 -14.47
C GLY A 68 -2.63 -14.77 -13.07
N GLY A 69 -1.65 -13.88 -12.98
CA GLY A 69 -1.17 -13.35 -11.70
C GLY A 69 -2.11 -12.30 -11.09
N ASP A 70 -2.13 -12.25 -9.77
CA ASP A 70 -2.86 -11.27 -8.94
C ASP A 70 -2.05 -9.98 -8.65
N GLY A 71 -0.73 -10.02 -8.88
CA GLY A 71 0.20 -8.90 -8.76
C GLY A 71 1.60 -9.30 -9.22
N SER A 72 2.52 -8.37 -9.45
CA SER A 72 3.91 -8.73 -9.82
C SER A 72 4.91 -7.75 -9.24
N ILE A 73 6.18 -8.15 -9.17
CA ILE A 73 7.27 -7.22 -8.90
C ILE A 73 7.31 -6.19 -10.04
N VAL A 74 7.41 -4.92 -9.67
CA VAL A 74 7.39 -3.80 -10.62
C VAL A 74 8.67 -2.98 -10.52
N ARG A 75 9.23 -2.61 -11.66
CA ARG A 75 10.14 -1.46 -11.71
C ARG A 75 9.30 -0.18 -11.77
N LEU A 76 9.27 0.55 -10.66
CA LEU A 76 8.59 1.83 -10.56
C LEU A 76 9.59 2.98 -10.73
N VAL A 77 9.26 3.94 -11.59
CA VAL A 77 10.11 5.09 -11.94
C VAL A 77 9.31 6.37 -11.82
N ALA A 78 9.96 7.43 -11.34
CA ALA A 78 9.43 8.79 -11.36
C ALA A 78 10.28 9.66 -12.29
N ILE A 79 9.65 10.35 -13.25
CA ILE A 79 10.27 11.34 -14.11
C ILE A 79 9.88 12.72 -13.62
N VAL A 80 10.86 13.53 -13.23
CA VAL A 80 10.67 14.93 -12.82
C VAL A 80 11.19 15.82 -13.95
N GLU A 81 10.35 16.73 -14.44
CA GLU A 81 10.80 17.71 -15.42
C GLU A 81 11.83 18.65 -14.80
N LYS A 82 12.95 18.87 -15.49
CA LYS A 82 13.88 19.93 -15.13
C LYS A 82 13.25 21.27 -15.50
N LYS A 83 13.22 22.19 -14.54
CA LYS A 83 12.98 23.61 -14.82
C LYS A 83 14.19 24.22 -15.49
#